data_AF-A0A527GLV2-F1
#
_entry.id   AF-A0A527GLV2-F1
#
_cell.length_a   1.000
_cell.length_b   1.000
_cell.length_c   1.000
_cell.angle_alpha   90.00
_cell.angle_beta   90.00
_cell.angle_gamma   90.00
#
_symmetry.space_group_name_H-M   'P 1'
#
loop_
_entity.id
_entity.type
_entity.pdbx_description
1 polymer ?
#
loop_
_entity_poly.entity_id
_entity_poly.type
_entity_poly.pdbx_seq_one_letter_code
_entity_poly.pdbx_strand_id
1 'polypeptide(L)'
;FFMPAVVGFASASLLWSWLLNVDSGLFSPAAYDLGLIDRKFNLLATFQPAFWSIIAMVVWKVAGFTMIILMAGLQSIPQDLQEAAVIDGAGPFARFRAITLPLMRRTLALALILSVAGSILAFDQFY
;
A
#
# COMPACT_ATOMS: atom_id res chain seq x y z
N PHE A 1 -11.34 7.57 0.38
CA PHE A 1 -10.17 6.70 0.22
C PHE A 1 -9.16 7.29 -0.79
N PHE A 2 -8.65 8.51 -0.55
CA PHE A 2 -7.71 9.21 -1.45
C PHE A 2 -6.56 9.94 -0.71
N MET A 3 -6.53 9.83 0.63
CA MET A 3 -5.60 10.60 1.47
C MET A 3 -4.11 10.40 1.15
N PRO A 4 -3.59 9.19 0.83
CA PRO A 4 -2.16 9.02 0.58
C PRO A 4 -1.67 9.61 -0.75
N ALA A 5 -2.51 9.62 -1.79
CA ALA A 5 -2.11 10.00 -3.14
C ALA A 5 -2.08 11.52 -3.37
N VAL A 6 -2.83 12.28 -2.56
CA VAL A 6 -2.94 13.75 -2.65
C VAL A 6 -1.82 14.44 -1.86
N VAL A 7 -1.22 13.75 -0.89
CA VAL A 7 -0.12 14.26 -0.07
C VAL A 7 1.18 14.13 -0.87
N GLY A 8 1.87 15.26 -1.09
CA GLY A 8 3.18 15.27 -1.74
C GLY A 8 4.21 14.46 -0.94
N PHE A 9 5.22 13.90 -1.60
CA PHE A 9 6.24 13.06 -0.97
C PHE A 9 6.90 13.73 0.25
N ALA A 10 7.22 15.02 0.17
CA ALA A 10 7.82 15.79 1.27
C ALA A 10 6.87 15.94 2.48
N SER A 11 5.57 16.12 2.25
CA SER A 11 4.59 16.19 3.33
C SER A 11 4.37 14.80 3.96
N ALA A 12 4.37 13.74 3.15
CA ALA A 12 4.27 12.38 3.64
C ALA A 12 5.49 11.97 4.48
N SER A 13 6.72 12.38 4.08
CA SER A 13 7.93 12.13 4.86
C SER A 13 7.94 12.86 6.20
N LEU A 14 7.49 14.12 6.24
CA LEU A 14 7.32 14.87 7.48
C LEU A 14 6.27 14.26 8.42
N LEU A 15 5.14 13.79 7.87
CA LEU A 15 4.12 13.09 8.67
C LEU A 15 4.67 11.78 9.24
N TRP A 16 5.43 11.02 8.44
CA TRP A 16 5.99 9.74 8.89
C TRP A 16 7.13 9.94 9.91
N SER A 17 7.96 10.97 9.76
CA SER A 17 8.99 11.30 10.73
C SER A 17 8.40 11.74 12.07
N TRP A 18 7.27 12.46 12.06
CA TRP A 18 6.50 12.74 13.27
C TRP A 18 5.89 11.47 13.88
N LEU A 19 5.25 10.62 13.07
CA LEU A 19 4.65 9.36 13.55
C LEU A 19 5.65 8.41 14.21
N LEU A 20 6.89 8.35 13.68
CA LEU A 20 7.97 7.51 14.18
C LEU A 20 8.75 8.13 15.36
N ASN A 21 8.41 9.36 15.76
CA ASN A 21 9.07 10.05 16.87
C ASN A 21 8.88 9.26 18.18
N VAL A 22 9.96 9.15 18.97
CA VAL A 22 10.02 8.36 20.20
C VAL A 22 9.13 8.95 21.30
N ASP A 23 9.10 10.28 21.41
CA ASP A 23 8.49 10.98 22.54
C ASP A 23 7.06 11.43 22.25
N SER A 24 6.81 11.87 21.02
CA SER A 24 5.55 12.49 20.59
C SER A 24 4.89 11.82 19.38
N GLY A 25 5.47 10.74 18.86
CA GLY A 25 4.92 10.02 17.73
C GLY A 25 3.73 9.13 18.11
N LEU A 26 3.18 8.41 17.13
CA LEU A 26 2.06 7.51 17.38
C LEU A 26 2.52 6.12 17.81
N PHE A 27 3.56 5.58 17.17
CA PHE A 27 3.89 4.17 17.31
C PHE A 27 4.58 3.81 18.64
N SER A 28 5.59 4.59 19.05
CA SER A 28 6.35 4.30 20.28
C SER A 28 5.54 4.64 21.55
N PRO A 29 4.88 5.82 21.64
CA PRO A 29 4.02 6.13 22.79
C PRO A 29 2.77 5.26 22.90
N ALA A 30 2.04 4.99 21.81
CA ALA A 30 0.83 4.17 21.90
C ALA A 30 1.13 2.72 22.33
N ALA A 31 2.25 2.14 21.89
CA ALA A 31 2.63 0.80 22.31
C ALA A 31 3.07 0.76 23.79
N TYR A 32 3.67 1.83 24.30
CA TYR A 32 3.98 2.01 25.72
C TYR A 32 2.70 2.18 26.56
N ASP A 33 1.77 3.04 26.12
CA ASP A 33 0.51 3.32 26.83
C ASP A 33 -0.43 2.09 26.84
N LEU A 34 -0.35 1.24 25.82
CA LEU A 34 -1.07 -0.04 25.74
C LEU A 34 -0.40 -1.16 26.56
N GLY A 35 0.75 -0.91 27.19
CA GLY A 35 1.47 -1.89 28.02
C GLY A 35 2.11 -3.04 27.23
N LEU A 36 2.30 -2.88 25.92
CA LEU A 36 2.93 -3.90 25.06
C LEU A 36 4.46 -3.89 25.18
N ILE A 37 5.03 -2.85 25.77
CA ILE A 37 6.47 -2.62 25.90
C ILE A 37 6.79 -1.78 27.15
N ASP A 38 7.84 -2.17 27.88
CA ASP A 38 8.24 -1.55 29.15
C ASP A 38 8.97 -0.21 28.99
N ARG A 39 9.44 0.12 27.77
CA ARG A 39 10.16 1.37 27.47
C ARG A 39 9.83 1.88 26.07
N LYS A 40 9.72 3.21 25.95
CA LYS A 40 9.66 3.88 24.65
C LYS A 40 10.92 3.54 23.86
N PHE A 41 10.74 2.99 22.68
CA PHE A 41 11.83 2.53 21.81
C PHE A 41 11.91 3.43 20.58
N ASN A 42 13.13 3.65 20.09
CA ASN A 42 13.34 4.41 18.88
C ASN A 42 13.32 3.47 17.67
N LEU A 43 12.21 3.51 16.92
CA LEU A 43 12.02 2.76 15.68
C LEU A 43 13.11 3.04 14.64
N LEU A 44 13.73 4.22 14.67
CA LEU A 44 14.81 4.60 13.77
C LEU A 44 16.21 4.30 14.31
N ALA A 45 16.37 3.96 15.59
CA ALA A 45 17.70 3.75 16.20
C ALA A 45 18.36 2.42 15.83
N THR A 46 17.60 1.45 15.33
CA THR A 46 18.12 0.13 14.94
C THR A 46 17.73 -0.17 13.50
N PHE A 47 18.63 -0.82 12.75
CA PHE A 47 18.48 -1.05 11.32
C PHE A 47 17.18 -1.80 10.95
N GLN A 48 16.87 -2.92 11.62
CA GLN A 48 15.65 -3.70 11.33
C GLN A 48 14.35 -2.88 11.43
N PRO A 49 14.04 -2.23 12.56
CA PRO A 49 12.79 -1.48 12.69
C PRO A 49 12.74 -0.26 11.78
N ALA A 50 13.88 0.39 11.53
CA ALA A 50 13.96 1.52 10.59
C ALA A 50 13.62 1.07 9.17
N PHE A 51 14.21 -0.06 8.73
CA PHE A 51 13.99 -0.64 7.42
C PHE A 51 12.52 -1.00 7.17
N TRP A 52 11.89 -1.71 8.10
CA TRP A 52 10.46 -2.05 8.00
C TRP A 52 9.55 -0.82 8.03
N SER A 53 9.90 0.19 8.82
CA SER A 53 9.12 1.44 8.90
C SER A 53 9.15 2.22 7.59
N ILE A 54 10.31 2.26 6.92
CA ILE A 54 10.47 2.88 5.60
C ILE A 54 9.70 2.08 4.54
N ILE A 55 9.79 0.75 4.54
CA ILE A 55 9.00 -0.09 3.62
C ILE A 55 7.50 0.18 3.78
N ALA A 56 7.01 0.22 5.03
CA ALA A 56 5.60 0.50 5.30
C ALA A 56 5.18 1.87 4.76
N MET A 57 6.01 2.90 4.93
CA MET A 57 5.78 4.24 4.37
C MET A 57 5.66 4.20 2.85
N VAL A 58 6.62 3.56 2.18
CA VAL A 58 6.67 3.45 0.70
C VAL A 58 5.43 2.71 0.19
N VAL A 59 5.09 1.57 0.81
CA VAL A 59 3.90 0.79 0.45
C VAL A 59 2.63 1.60 0.64
N TRP A 60 2.47 2.30 1.77
CA TRP A 60 1.32 3.15 2.04
C TRP A 60 1.15 4.27 1.00
N LYS A 61 2.26 4.91 0.62
CA LYS A 61 2.27 5.98 -0.37
C LYS A 61 1.91 5.46 -1.77
N VAL A 62 2.49 4.33 -2.18
CA VAL A 62 2.26 3.74 -3.50
C VAL A 62 0.87 3.09 -3.60
N ALA A 63 0.34 2.56 -2.49
CA ALA A 63 -0.97 1.92 -2.44
C ALA A 63 -2.10 2.80 -2.97
N GLY A 64 -2.08 4.10 -2.68
CA GLY A 64 -3.10 5.03 -3.17
C GLY A 64 -3.17 5.09 -4.70
N PHE A 65 -2.03 5.20 -5.37
CA PHE A 65 -1.96 5.27 -6.83
C PHE A 65 -2.25 3.91 -7.49
N THR A 66 -1.66 2.83 -6.94
CA THR A 66 -1.91 1.47 -7.41
C THR A 66 -3.38 1.09 -7.28
N MET A 67 -4.07 1.52 -6.22
CA MET A 67 -5.51 1.29 -6.04
C MET A 67 -6.34 1.92 -7.17
N ILE A 68 -6.01 3.15 -7.61
CA ILE A 68 -6.71 3.81 -8.72
C ILE A 68 -6.57 3.01 -10.00
N ILE A 69 -5.34 2.59 -10.32
CA ILE A 69 -5.05 1.79 -11.51
C ILE A 69 -5.83 0.47 -11.47
N LEU A 70 -5.78 -0.24 -10.34
CA LEU A 70 -6.48 -1.52 -10.19
C LEU A 70 -8.00 -1.36 -10.24
N MET A 71 -8.56 -0.30 -9.64
CA MET A 71 -10.00 -0.02 -9.73
C MET A 71 -10.42 0.28 -11.16
N ALA A 72 -9.66 1.08 -11.90
CA ALA A 72 -9.93 1.33 -13.32
C ALA A 72 -9.88 0.02 -14.14
N GLY A 73 -8.93 -0.87 -13.84
CA GLY A 73 -8.87 -2.20 -14.43
C GLY A 73 -10.08 -3.08 -14.09
N LEU A 74 -10.52 -3.07 -12.84
CA LEU A 74 -11.71 -3.83 -12.41
C LEU A 74 -12.98 -3.31 -13.07
N GLN A 75 -13.13 -1.98 -13.20
CA GLN A 75 -14.28 -1.35 -13.87
C GLN A 75 -14.33 -1.67 -15.37
N SER A 76 -13.20 -2.01 -15.99
CA SER A 76 -13.15 -2.39 -17.41
C SER A 76 -13.67 -3.81 -17.69
N ILE A 77 -13.88 -4.63 -16.66
CA ILE A 77 -14.37 -6.00 -16.80
C ILE A 77 -15.89 -5.95 -17.03
N PRO A 78 -16.41 -6.47 -18.16
CA PRO A 78 -17.84 -6.53 -18.42
C PRO A 78 -18.58 -7.31 -17.32
N GLN A 79 -19.69 -6.76 -16.81
CA GLN A 79 -20.51 -7.42 -15.79
C GLN A 79 -21.16 -8.70 -16.33
N ASP A 80 -21.50 -8.73 -17.62
CA ASP A 80 -22.13 -9.88 -18.27
C ASP A 80 -21.31 -11.17 -18.13
N LEU A 81 -19.97 -11.08 -18.20
CA LEU A 81 -19.08 -12.23 -17.99
C LEU A 81 -19.14 -12.76 -16.56
N GLN A 82 -19.29 -11.85 -15.60
CA GLN A 82 -19.39 -12.18 -14.18
C GLN A 82 -20.74 -12.82 -13.86
N GLU A 83 -21.83 -12.35 -14.48
CA GLU A 83 -23.18 -12.90 -14.33
C GLU A 83 -23.30 -14.26 -14.99
N ALA A 84 -22.80 -14.43 -16.21
CA ALA A 84 -22.76 -15.72 -16.90
C ALA A 84 -22.03 -16.78 -16.06
N ALA A 85 -20.88 -16.43 -15.47
CA ALA A 85 -20.15 -17.34 -14.60
C ALA A 85 -20.91 -17.73 -13.32
N VAL A 86 -21.75 -16.85 -12.77
CA VAL A 86 -22.64 -17.20 -11.65
C VAL A 86 -23.72 -18.17 -12.08
N ILE A 87 -24.32 -17.94 -13.25
CA ILE A 87 -25.33 -18.83 -13.83
C ILE A 87 -24.74 -20.23 -14.07
N ASP A 88 -23.48 -20.29 -14.53
CA ASP A 88 -22.72 -21.54 -14.71
C ASP A 88 -22.25 -22.19 -13.39
N GLY A 89 -22.57 -21.60 -12.23
CA GLY A 89 -22.25 -22.15 -10.90
C GLY A 89 -20.79 -21.92 -10.46
N ALA A 90 -20.05 -21.02 -11.11
CA ALA A 90 -18.67 -20.72 -10.73
C ALA A 90 -18.60 -19.96 -9.38
N GLY A 91 -17.92 -20.55 -8.40
CA GLY A 91 -17.68 -19.91 -7.11
C GLY A 91 -16.74 -18.69 -7.18
N PRO A 92 -16.63 -17.90 -6.09
CA PRO A 92 -15.86 -16.66 -6.05
C PRO A 92 -14.39 -16.82 -6.46
N PHE A 93 -13.75 -17.90 -6.00
CA PHE A 93 -12.34 -18.18 -6.32
C PHE A 93 -12.14 -18.58 -7.79
N ALA A 94 -13.07 -19.35 -8.35
CA ALA A 94 -13.04 -19.73 -9.76
C ALA A 94 -13.18 -18.49 -10.66
N ARG A 95 -14.14 -17.60 -10.34
CA ARG A 95 -14.34 -16.32 -11.03
C ARG A 95 -13.13 -15.37 -10.92
N PHE A 96 -12.50 -15.32 -9.75
CA PHE A 96 -11.28 -14.53 -9.55
C PHE A 96 -10.15 -15.03 -10.46
N ARG A 97 -9.87 -16.35 -10.46
CA ARG A 97 -8.72 -16.92 -11.18
C ARG A 97 -8.95 -17.03 -12.69
N ALA A 98 -10.18 -17.32 -13.12
CA ALA A 98 -10.51 -17.57 -14.53
C ALA A 98 -10.96 -16.32 -15.30
N ILE A 99 -11.52 -15.31 -14.63
CA ILE A 99 -12.06 -14.10 -15.29
C ILE A 99 -11.29 -12.87 -14.85
N THR A 100 -11.22 -12.63 -13.54
CA THR A 100 -10.67 -11.38 -13.00
C THR A 100 -9.16 -11.28 -13.25
N LEU A 101 -8.39 -12.28 -12.84
CA LEU A 101 -6.93 -12.30 -12.96
C LEU A 101 -6.45 -12.21 -14.43
N PRO A 102 -7.01 -12.97 -15.40
CA PRO A 102 -6.57 -12.91 -16.80
C PRO A 102 -6.93 -11.59 -17.48
N LEU A 103 -8.11 -11.02 -17.20
CA LEU A 103 -8.53 -9.74 -17.76
C LEU A 103 -7.75 -8.57 -17.14
N MET A 104 -7.46 -8.64 -15.84
CA MET A 104 -6.65 -7.64 -15.15
C MET A 104 -5.15 -7.71 -15.44
N ARG A 105 -4.64 -8.76 -16.12
CA ARG A 105 -3.19 -8.97 -16.31
C ARG A 105 -2.46 -7.75 -16.88
N ARG A 106 -3.10 -7.02 -17.81
CA ARG A 106 -2.52 -5.83 -18.45
C ARG A 106 -2.45 -4.67 -17.47
N THR A 107 -3.50 -4.46 -16.69
CA THR A 107 -3.55 -3.45 -15.64
C THR A 107 -2.57 -3.74 -14.50
N LEU A 108 -2.46 -5.01 -14.10
CA LEU A 108 -1.48 -5.47 -13.11
C LEU A 108 -0.05 -5.25 -13.60
N ALA A 109 0.24 -5.57 -14.87
CA ALA A 109 1.55 -5.30 -15.46
C ALA A 109 1.87 -3.80 -15.48
N LEU A 110 0.92 -2.95 -15.87
CA LEU A 110 1.09 -1.50 -15.84
C LEU A 110 1.36 -0.99 -14.43
N ALA A 111 0.56 -1.42 -13.45
CA ALA A 111 0.73 -1.04 -12.06
C ALA A 111 2.11 -1.46 -11.51
N LEU A 112 2.57 -2.65 -11.87
CA LEU A 112 3.88 -3.17 -11.46
C LEU A 112 5.02 -2.38 -12.11
N ILE A 113 4.95 -2.11 -13.41
CA ILE A 113 5.96 -1.31 -14.13
C ILE A 113 6.07 0.08 -13.52
N LEU A 114 4.93 0.75 -13.29
CA LEU A 114 4.91 2.08 -12.68
C LEU A 114 5.42 2.06 -11.23
N SER A 115 5.10 1.02 -10.46
CA SER A 115 5.60 0.88 -9.08
C SER A 115 7.12 0.67 -9.06
N VAL A 116 7.66 -0.17 -9.94
CA VAL A 116 9.10 -0.42 -10.06
C VAL A 116 9.82 0.84 -10.55
N ALA A 117 9.32 1.48 -11.61
CA ALA A 117 9.89 2.73 -12.12
C ALA A 117 9.88 3.84 -11.06
N GLY A 118 8.77 3.99 -10.33
CA GLY A 118 8.65 4.94 -9.24
C GLY A 118 9.61 4.63 -8.07
N SER A 119 9.84 3.35 -7.78
CA SER A 119 10.80 2.94 -6.73
C SER A 119 12.24 3.22 -7.13
N ILE A 120 12.60 3.05 -8.40
CA ILE A 120 13.95 3.37 -8.91
C ILE A 120 14.22 4.87 -8.83
N LEU A 121 13.18 5.70 -9.02
CA LEU A 121 13.27 7.16 -8.93
C LEU A 121 13.14 7.70 -7.50
N ALA A 122 12.89 6.85 -6.50
CA ALA A 122 12.60 7.26 -5.13
C ALA A 122 13.88 7.63 -4.33
N PHE A 123 14.69 8.56 -4.85
CA PHE A 123 15.89 9.05 -4.17
C PHE A 123 15.55 9.97 -2.98
N ASP A 124 14.47 10.74 -3.08
CA ASP A 124 14.02 11.70 -2.05
C ASP A 124 13.51 11.05 -0.75
N GLN A 125 13.22 9.75 -0.77
CA GLN A 125 12.64 9.06 0.39
C GLN A 125 13.70 8.55 1.37
N PHE A 126 14.97 8.57 0.96
CA PHE A 126 16.12 8.11 1.73
C PHE A 126 17.04 9.25 2.21
N TYR A 127 16.74 10.49 1.83
CA TYR A 127 17.43 11.72 2.26
C TYR A 127 16.49 12.62 3.04
#